data_AF-A0A2A9NC50-F1
#
_entry.id   AF-A0A2A9NC50-F1
#
_cell.length_a   1.000
_cell.length_b   1.000
_cell.length_c   1.000
_cell.angle_alpha   90.00
_cell.angle_beta   90.00
_cell.angle_gamma   90.00
#
_symmetry.space_group_name_H-M   'P 1'
#
loop_
_entity.id
_entity.type
_entity.pdbx_description
1 polymer ?
#
loop_
_entity_poly.entity_id
_entity_poly.type
_entity_poly.pdbx_seq_one_letter_code
_entity_poly.pdbx_strand_id
1 'polypeptide(L)'
;MESNECAREVVVSGAVAYNPDKYYNLNNGAKGSIKQRLSNAIIEEIKDLSSTKEIWKHLEEKYNKAGSAQVFRDIQKVYAFQIKGSLNPETEISKLALLFAHLKAQGAEISKFYQAMTLLNAGSMKWPHLVSIYLAQHEMKELNFNEIKVMFIADWHRTTTLGQPTPKINKISGVQQKKRDPNWKKGKGKDNTKSDSTTSPSSSSNSKSSSGRKFRGGH
;
A
#
# COMPACT_ATOMS: atom_id res chain seq x y z
N MET A 1 53.63 3.37 65.72
CA MET A 1 54.59 2.28 65.48
C MET A 1 53.77 1.05 65.09
N GLU A 2 53.04 1.08 63.98
CA GLU A 2 53.46 1.23 62.56
C GLU A 2 54.05 -0.06 61.98
N SER A 3 53.91 -0.39 60.69
CA SER A 3 52.98 -0.03 59.59
C SER A 3 53.48 -0.81 58.36
N ASN A 4 52.82 -0.66 57.20
CA ASN A 4 53.19 -1.25 55.90
C ASN A 4 52.86 -2.76 55.86
N GLU A 5 51.81 -3.23 55.20
CA GLU A 5 51.19 -2.76 53.95
C GLU A 5 52.19 -2.67 52.78
N CYS A 6 52.22 -3.73 51.99
CA CYS A 6 52.51 -3.70 50.56
C CYS A 6 51.50 -4.62 49.88
N ALA A 7 51.05 -4.27 48.66
CA ALA A 7 49.70 -4.63 48.22
C ALA A 7 49.64 -5.26 46.83
N ARG A 8 48.61 -6.10 46.65
CA ARG A 8 47.99 -6.53 45.37
C ARG A 8 48.88 -7.31 44.38
N GLU A 9 48.49 -8.55 44.17
CA GLU A 9 48.17 -8.98 42.80
C GLU A 9 46.71 -9.44 42.77
N VAL A 10 45.87 -8.77 41.96
CA VAL A 10 44.43 -9.04 41.91
C VAL A 10 44.11 -9.77 40.61
N VAL A 11 44.27 -11.09 40.63
CA VAL A 11 43.84 -11.95 39.51
C VAL A 11 42.31 -12.06 39.54
N VAL A 12 41.63 -11.15 38.84
CA VAL A 12 40.18 -11.23 38.62
C VAL A 12 39.88 -12.38 37.66
N SER A 13 39.84 -13.60 38.18
CA SER A 13 39.33 -14.76 37.43
C SER A 13 37.83 -14.59 37.23
N GLY A 14 37.44 -14.11 36.04
CA GLY A 14 36.06 -13.85 35.63
C GLY A 14 35.23 -15.11 35.38
N ALA A 15 35.32 -16.09 36.27
CA ALA A 15 34.49 -17.29 36.23
C ALA A 15 33.03 -16.92 36.56
N VAL A 16 32.20 -16.78 35.52
CA VAL A 16 30.75 -16.65 35.69
C VAL A 16 30.22 -17.94 36.32
N ALA A 17 29.96 -17.91 37.62
CA ALA A 17 29.48 -19.07 38.37
C ALA A 17 28.15 -19.55 37.78
N TYR A 18 28.19 -20.70 37.10
CA TYR A 18 27.01 -21.37 36.58
C TYR A 18 26.14 -21.82 37.77
N ASN A 19 25.08 -21.06 38.04
CA ASN A 19 24.11 -21.34 39.08
C ASN A 19 22.91 -22.06 38.45
N PRO A 20 22.82 -23.41 38.50
CA PRO A 20 21.73 -24.16 37.87
C PRO A 20 20.39 -23.89 38.56
N ASP A 21 20.38 -23.68 39.87
CA ASP A 21 19.17 -23.51 40.69
C ASP A 21 18.34 -22.31 40.23
N LYS A 22 19.00 -21.22 39.82
CA LYS A 22 18.36 -20.04 39.22
C LYS A 22 17.52 -20.39 37.99
N TYR A 23 17.95 -21.35 37.17
CA TYR A 23 17.22 -21.79 35.98
C TYR A 23 16.08 -22.75 36.33
N TYR A 24 16.28 -23.67 37.28
CA TYR A 24 15.21 -24.55 37.77
C TYR A 24 14.06 -23.77 38.41
N ASN A 25 14.37 -22.75 39.22
CA ASN A 25 13.38 -21.89 39.86
C ASN A 25 12.56 -21.09 38.83
N LEU A 26 13.19 -20.57 37.79
CA LEU A 26 12.50 -19.87 36.69
C LEU A 26 11.60 -20.83 35.88
N ASN A 27 12.07 -22.05 35.58
CA ASN A 27 11.26 -23.08 34.92
C ASN A 27 10.02 -23.42 35.75
N ASN A 28 10.18 -23.66 37.06
CA ASN A 28 9.10 -24.04 37.96
C ASN A 28 8.07 -22.92 38.15
N GLY A 29 8.53 -21.66 38.29
CA GLY A 29 7.65 -20.49 38.34
C GLY A 29 6.81 -20.35 37.08
N ALA A 30 7.43 -20.45 35.90
CA ALA A 30 6.72 -20.39 34.62
C ALA A 30 5.73 -21.55 34.43
N LYS A 31 6.08 -22.78 34.87
CA LYS A 31 5.19 -23.95 34.86
C LYS A 31 3.94 -23.70 35.73
N GLY A 32 4.10 -23.06 36.89
CA GLY A 32 3.00 -22.59 37.73
C GLY A 32 2.10 -21.56 37.04
N SER A 33 2.69 -20.49 36.49
CA SER A 33 1.95 -19.43 35.80
C SER A 33 1.21 -19.90 34.54
N ILE A 34 1.73 -20.92 33.84
CA ILE A 34 1.01 -21.58 32.73
C ILE A 34 -0.17 -22.38 33.28
N LYS A 35 0.06 -23.26 34.27
CA LYS A 35 -1.04 -24.08 34.86
C LYS A 35 -2.20 -23.22 35.37
N GLN A 36 -1.93 -22.06 35.97
CA GLN A 36 -2.95 -21.13 36.46
C GLN A 36 -3.87 -20.55 35.36
N ARG A 37 -3.51 -20.67 34.07
CA ARG A 37 -4.30 -20.21 32.91
C ARG A 37 -4.98 -21.34 32.13
N LEU A 38 -4.86 -22.58 32.59
CA LEU A 38 -5.40 -23.77 31.93
C LEU A 38 -6.55 -24.38 32.71
N SER A 39 -7.42 -25.13 32.03
CA SER A 39 -8.46 -25.94 32.70
C SER A 39 -7.88 -27.25 33.21
N ASN A 40 -8.48 -27.83 34.26
CA ASN A 40 -8.00 -29.05 34.91
C ASN A 40 -7.75 -30.22 33.92
N ALA A 41 -8.57 -30.35 32.88
CA ALA A 41 -8.39 -31.37 31.84
C ALA A 41 -7.08 -31.20 31.05
N ILE A 42 -6.68 -29.97 30.74
CA ILE A 42 -5.41 -29.68 30.07
C ILE A 42 -4.24 -29.82 31.06
N ILE A 43 -4.44 -29.44 32.33
CA ILE A 43 -3.42 -29.62 33.40
C ILE A 43 -3.09 -31.10 33.62
N GLU A 44 -4.09 -31.98 33.58
CA GLU A 44 -3.93 -33.43 33.62
C GLU A 44 -3.25 -33.99 32.36
N GLU A 45 -3.47 -33.39 31.19
CA GLU A 45 -2.82 -33.81 29.94
C GLU A 45 -1.33 -33.47 29.93
N ILE A 46 -0.94 -32.30 30.44
CA ILE A 46 0.47 -31.85 30.46
C ILE A 46 1.25 -32.32 31.70
N LYS A 47 0.69 -33.19 32.55
CA LYS A 47 1.26 -33.49 33.88
C LYS A 47 2.63 -34.17 33.81
N ASP A 48 2.80 -35.06 32.83
CA ASP A 48 4.01 -35.87 32.63
C ASP A 48 5.13 -35.10 31.90
N LEU A 49 4.83 -33.91 31.35
CA LEU A 49 5.83 -33.05 30.70
C LEU A 49 6.70 -32.36 31.77
N SER A 50 8.02 -32.50 31.65
CA SER A 50 8.97 -32.08 32.68
C SER A 50 9.21 -30.57 32.64
N SER A 51 9.54 -30.03 31.47
CA SER A 51 9.97 -28.66 31.24
C SER A 51 8.83 -27.74 30.81
N THR A 52 8.90 -26.47 31.20
CA THR A 52 8.05 -25.40 30.64
C THR A 52 8.17 -25.31 29.12
N LYS A 53 9.33 -25.65 28.54
CA LYS A 53 9.53 -25.66 27.08
C LYS A 53 8.73 -26.78 26.38
N GLU A 54 8.67 -27.96 27.01
CA GLU A 54 7.89 -29.10 26.53
C GLU A 54 6.39 -28.81 26.62
N ILE A 55 5.96 -28.27 27.77
CA ILE A 55 4.57 -27.84 28.01
C ILE A 55 4.13 -26.78 27.01
N TRP A 56 4.93 -25.72 26.81
CA TRP A 56 4.61 -24.67 25.85
C TRP A 56 4.49 -25.25 24.43
N LYS A 57 5.48 -26.05 24.01
CA LYS A 57 5.48 -26.69 22.68
C LYS A 57 4.24 -27.58 22.49
N HIS A 58 3.86 -28.38 23.48
CA HIS A 58 2.66 -29.25 23.42
C HIS A 58 1.38 -28.43 23.29
N LEU A 59 1.23 -27.35 24.07
CA LEU A 59 0.10 -26.44 24.00
C LEU A 59 0.01 -25.75 22.62
N GLU A 60 1.16 -25.33 22.09
CA GLU A 60 1.27 -24.73 20.75
C GLU A 60 0.92 -25.74 19.65
N GLU A 61 1.54 -26.93 19.64
CA GLU A 61 1.28 -27.98 18.66
C GLU A 61 -0.15 -28.55 18.73
N LYS A 62 -0.83 -28.48 19.88
CA LYS A 62 -2.21 -28.99 20.01
C LYS A 62 -3.28 -27.91 19.79
N TYR A 63 -3.11 -26.71 20.35
CA TYR A 63 -4.16 -25.68 20.40
C TYR A 63 -3.88 -24.44 19.55
N ASN A 64 -2.63 -24.16 19.15
CA ASN A 64 -2.29 -23.05 18.23
C ASN A 64 -2.42 -23.45 16.74
N LYS A 65 -3.01 -24.61 16.45
CA LYS A 65 -3.41 -25.01 15.10
C LYS A 65 -4.73 -24.34 14.72
N ALA A 66 -4.70 -23.43 13.74
CA ALA A 66 -5.92 -22.87 13.17
C ALA A 66 -6.72 -23.97 12.46
N GLY A 67 -7.86 -24.35 13.03
CA GLY A 67 -8.78 -25.30 12.39
C GLY A 67 -9.28 -24.77 11.04
N SER A 68 -9.60 -25.68 10.11
CA SER A 68 -9.88 -25.34 8.70
C SER A 68 -10.95 -24.28 8.49
N ALA A 69 -11.93 -24.18 9.40
CA ALA A 69 -12.95 -23.13 9.37
C ALA A 69 -12.39 -21.72 9.60
N GLN A 70 -11.30 -21.56 10.37
CA GLN A 70 -10.62 -20.28 10.54
C GLN A 70 -9.80 -19.92 9.30
N VAL A 71 -9.02 -20.87 8.77
CA VAL A 71 -8.25 -20.72 7.52
C VAL A 71 -9.19 -20.31 6.37
N PHE A 72 -10.33 -21.00 6.23
CA PHE A 72 -11.35 -20.68 5.24
C PHE A 72 -11.93 -19.27 5.41
N ARG A 73 -12.28 -18.86 6.63
CA ARG A 73 -12.74 -17.48 6.91
C ARG A 73 -11.70 -16.42 6.58
N ASP A 74 -10.42 -16.69 6.82
CA ASP A 74 -9.34 -15.75 6.50
C ASP A 74 -9.06 -15.69 4.98
N ILE A 75 -9.16 -16.82 4.27
CA ILE A 75 -9.14 -16.87 2.79
C ILE A 75 -10.34 -16.12 2.19
N GLN A 76 -11.55 -16.24 2.76
CA GLN A 76 -12.72 -15.46 2.32
C GLN A 76 -12.49 -13.95 2.45
N LYS A 77 -11.81 -13.48 3.50
CA LYS A 77 -11.44 -12.05 3.65
C LYS A 77 -10.47 -11.59 2.57
N VAL A 78 -9.56 -12.46 2.12
CA VAL A 78 -8.63 -12.17 1.00
C VAL A 78 -9.40 -12.01 -0.31
N TYR A 79 -10.33 -12.92 -0.63
CA TYR A 79 -11.15 -12.80 -1.85
C TYR A 79 -12.11 -11.61 -1.83
N ALA A 80 -12.67 -11.26 -0.67
CA ALA A 80 -13.54 -10.11 -0.49
C ALA A 80 -12.78 -8.77 -0.27
N PHE A 81 -11.44 -8.76 -0.34
CA PHE A 81 -10.65 -7.56 -0.09
C PHE A 81 -10.77 -6.55 -1.23
N GLN A 82 -11.09 -5.30 -0.88
CA GLN A 82 -11.23 -4.16 -1.79
C GLN A 82 -10.68 -2.89 -1.12
N ILE A 83 -10.08 -1.99 -1.90
CA ILE A 83 -9.57 -0.71 -1.39
C ILE A 83 -10.69 0.33 -1.38
N LYS A 84 -11.02 0.88 -0.20
CA LYS A 84 -12.07 1.88 0.01
C LYS A 84 -11.55 3.26 -0.40
N GLY A 85 -11.86 3.61 -1.64
CA GLY A 85 -11.19 4.68 -2.37
C GLY A 85 -11.54 6.12 -1.99
N SER A 86 -11.35 6.48 -0.73
CA SER A 86 -11.24 7.84 -0.17
C SER A 86 -10.15 7.98 0.91
N LEU A 87 -9.62 6.86 1.44
CA LEU A 87 -8.53 6.83 2.43
C LEU A 87 -7.17 6.54 1.79
N ASN A 88 -6.08 6.69 2.55
CA ASN A 88 -4.75 6.22 2.14
C ASN A 88 -4.79 4.69 1.95
N PRO A 89 -4.50 4.16 0.75
CA PRO A 89 -4.51 2.72 0.50
C PRO A 89 -3.51 1.95 1.36
N GLU A 90 -2.42 2.57 1.83
CA GLU A 90 -1.40 1.90 2.65
C GLU A 90 -1.99 1.19 3.88
N THR A 91 -2.93 1.82 4.57
CA THR A 91 -3.59 1.28 5.76
C THR A 91 -4.40 0.02 5.44
N GLU A 92 -4.92 -0.12 4.22
CA GLU A 92 -5.72 -1.27 3.80
C GLU A 92 -4.84 -2.35 3.16
N ILE A 93 -3.86 -1.97 2.34
CA ILE A 93 -2.83 -2.87 1.81
C ILE A 93 -2.06 -3.55 2.97
N SER A 94 -1.80 -2.82 4.06
CA SER A 94 -1.16 -3.40 5.26
C SER A 94 -2.06 -4.39 6.00
N LYS A 95 -3.39 -4.23 5.95
CA LYS A 95 -4.35 -5.25 6.46
C LYS A 95 -4.35 -6.51 5.58
N LEU A 96 -4.24 -6.35 4.26
CA LEU A 96 -4.12 -7.48 3.33
C LEU A 96 -2.79 -8.23 3.56
N ALA A 97 -1.67 -7.51 3.71
CA ALA A 97 -0.37 -8.10 4.04
C ALA A 97 -0.41 -8.85 5.39
N LEU A 98 -1.13 -8.32 6.39
CA LEU A 98 -1.35 -8.99 7.67
C LEU A 98 -2.18 -10.27 7.53
N LEU A 99 -3.20 -10.30 6.66
CA LEU A 99 -3.94 -11.53 6.33
C LEU A 99 -3.04 -12.59 5.68
N PHE A 100 -2.15 -12.20 4.76
CA PHE A 100 -1.16 -13.13 4.18
C PHE A 100 -0.16 -13.66 5.21
N ALA A 101 0.33 -12.81 6.10
CA ALA A 101 1.21 -13.23 7.19
C ALA A 101 0.51 -14.18 8.17
N HIS A 102 -0.76 -13.92 8.50
CA HIS A 102 -1.57 -14.80 9.34
C HIS A 102 -1.81 -16.16 8.67
N LEU A 103 -2.23 -16.19 7.40
CA LEU A 103 -2.43 -17.42 6.64
C LEU A 103 -1.14 -18.24 6.50
N LYS A 104 0.03 -17.59 6.28
CA LYS A 104 1.34 -18.27 6.31
C LYS A 104 1.64 -18.88 7.67
N ALA A 105 1.37 -18.18 8.78
CA ALA A 105 1.54 -18.72 10.13
C ALA A 105 0.59 -19.89 10.44
N GLN A 106 -0.58 -19.94 9.80
CA GLN A 106 -1.53 -21.06 9.85
C GLN A 106 -1.12 -22.26 8.95
N GLY A 107 0.00 -22.17 8.20
CA GLY A 107 0.43 -23.18 7.23
C GLY A 107 -0.25 -23.11 5.86
N ALA A 108 -1.07 -22.08 5.62
CA ALA A 108 -1.84 -21.86 4.39
C ALA A 108 -1.22 -20.72 3.55
N GLU A 109 0.06 -20.82 3.20
CA GLU A 109 0.77 -19.76 2.49
C GLU A 109 0.24 -19.52 1.07
N ILE A 110 -0.26 -18.30 0.82
CA ILE A 110 -0.67 -17.84 -0.51
C ILE A 110 0.59 -17.46 -1.32
N SER A 111 0.70 -17.93 -2.57
CA SER A 111 1.87 -17.67 -3.41
C SER A 111 2.03 -16.18 -3.75
N LYS A 112 3.28 -15.74 -3.99
CA LYS A 112 3.61 -14.34 -4.34
C LYS A 112 2.78 -13.81 -5.52
N PHE A 113 2.59 -14.63 -6.54
CA PHE A 113 1.74 -14.33 -7.70
C PHE A 113 0.29 -14.04 -7.30
N TYR A 114 -0.32 -14.90 -6.46
CA TYR A 114 -1.69 -14.66 -5.98
C TYR A 114 -1.77 -13.43 -5.08
N GLN A 115 -0.77 -13.18 -4.20
CA GLN A 115 -0.74 -11.95 -3.40
C GLN A 115 -0.73 -10.69 -4.29
N ALA A 116 0.10 -10.68 -5.34
CA ALA A 116 0.19 -9.59 -6.31
C ALA A 116 -1.13 -9.41 -7.10
N MET A 117 -1.72 -10.49 -7.62
CA MET A 117 -2.98 -10.42 -8.38
C MET A 117 -4.18 -10.06 -7.51
N THR A 118 -4.24 -10.47 -6.23
CA THR A 118 -5.26 -9.99 -5.30
C THR A 118 -5.16 -8.48 -5.09
N LEU A 119 -3.94 -7.93 -4.95
CA LEU A 119 -3.74 -6.50 -4.79
C LEU A 119 -4.13 -5.73 -6.07
N LEU A 120 -3.73 -6.19 -7.26
CA LEU A 120 -4.14 -5.60 -8.54
C LEU A 120 -5.67 -5.63 -8.71
N ASN A 121 -6.32 -6.74 -8.39
CA ASN A 121 -7.78 -6.86 -8.41
C ASN A 121 -8.46 -5.87 -7.44
N ALA A 122 -7.96 -5.76 -6.20
CA ALA A 122 -8.48 -4.85 -5.20
C ALA A 122 -8.29 -3.36 -5.54
N GLY A 123 -7.28 -3.03 -6.36
CA GLY A 123 -7.05 -1.70 -6.92
C GLY A 123 -7.80 -1.41 -8.23
N SER A 124 -8.29 -2.43 -8.93
CA SER A 124 -8.84 -2.31 -10.30
C SER A 124 -9.97 -1.29 -10.45
N MET A 125 -10.86 -1.17 -9.45
CA MET A 125 -11.98 -0.21 -9.45
C MET A 125 -11.55 1.25 -9.20
N LYS A 126 -10.30 1.48 -8.78
CA LYS A 126 -9.78 2.81 -8.42
C LYS A 126 -8.64 3.28 -9.32
N TRP A 127 -7.76 2.36 -9.69
CA TRP A 127 -6.62 2.60 -10.57
C TRP A 127 -6.60 1.62 -11.76
N PRO A 128 -7.68 1.52 -12.56
CA PRO A 128 -7.73 0.59 -13.69
C PRO A 128 -6.58 0.83 -14.69
N HIS A 129 -6.18 2.09 -14.86
CA HIS A 129 -5.05 2.47 -15.71
C HIS A 129 -3.69 1.98 -15.17
N LEU A 130 -3.44 2.04 -13.86
CA LEU A 130 -2.20 1.52 -13.26
C LEU A 130 -2.15 -0.02 -13.32
N VAL A 131 -3.29 -0.68 -13.11
CA VAL A 131 -3.40 -2.14 -13.23
C VAL A 131 -3.09 -2.58 -14.67
N SER A 132 -3.67 -1.92 -15.68
CA SER A 132 -3.36 -2.21 -17.09
C SER A 132 -1.91 -1.91 -17.48
N ILE A 133 -1.31 -0.85 -16.94
CA ILE A 133 0.10 -0.51 -17.20
C ILE A 133 1.02 -1.58 -16.59
N TYR A 134 0.83 -1.95 -15.32
CA TYR A 134 1.68 -2.95 -14.65
C TYR A 134 1.56 -4.33 -15.32
N LEU A 135 0.34 -4.76 -15.66
CA LEU A 135 0.10 -6.03 -16.38
C LEU A 135 0.63 -6.04 -17.83
N ALA A 136 0.90 -4.87 -18.42
CA ALA A 136 1.54 -4.76 -19.74
C ALA A 136 3.08 -4.63 -19.66
N GLN A 137 3.64 -4.40 -18.47
CA GLN A 137 5.07 -4.16 -18.24
C GLN A 137 5.81 -5.36 -17.60
N HIS A 138 5.08 -6.28 -16.95
CA HIS A 138 5.66 -7.37 -16.18
C HIS A 138 5.11 -8.73 -16.62
N GLU A 139 5.97 -9.75 -16.72
CA GLU A 139 5.52 -11.13 -16.90
C GLU A 139 4.87 -11.70 -15.62
N MET A 140 4.07 -12.76 -15.76
CA MET A 140 3.42 -13.43 -14.61
C MET A 140 4.40 -13.85 -13.50
N LYS A 141 5.64 -14.21 -13.88
CA LYS A 141 6.71 -14.62 -12.95
C LYS A 141 7.31 -13.46 -12.14
N GLU A 142 7.09 -12.22 -12.58
CA GLU A 142 7.71 -10.98 -12.05
C GLU A 142 6.77 -10.18 -11.14
N LEU A 143 5.45 -10.46 -11.15
CA LEU A 143 4.44 -9.70 -10.41
C LEU A 143 4.74 -9.66 -8.90
N ASN A 144 4.99 -8.44 -8.38
CA ASN A 144 5.48 -8.22 -7.03
C ASN A 144 4.55 -7.32 -6.21
N PHE A 145 3.97 -7.87 -5.14
CA PHE A 145 3.07 -7.18 -4.21
C PHE A 145 3.64 -5.83 -3.70
N ASN A 146 4.96 -5.75 -3.45
CA ASN A 146 5.58 -4.55 -2.91
C ASN A 146 5.71 -3.43 -3.96
N GLU A 147 5.99 -3.76 -5.22
CA GLU A 147 6.02 -2.78 -6.32
C GLU A 147 4.61 -2.23 -6.59
N ILE A 148 3.60 -3.11 -6.62
CA ILE A 148 2.20 -2.72 -6.78
C ILE A 148 1.75 -1.84 -5.60
N LYS A 149 2.16 -2.16 -4.36
CA LYS A 149 1.94 -1.29 -3.18
C LYS A 149 2.52 0.11 -3.42
N VAL A 150 3.79 0.20 -3.84
CA VAL A 150 4.48 1.47 -4.09
C VAL A 150 3.78 2.25 -5.20
N MET A 151 3.38 1.60 -6.29
CA MET A 151 2.66 2.21 -7.41
C MET A 151 1.33 2.85 -6.99
N PHE A 152 0.49 2.13 -6.23
CA PHE A 152 -0.80 2.67 -5.75
C PHE A 152 -0.62 3.80 -4.73
N ILE A 153 0.37 3.71 -3.83
CA ILE A 153 0.66 4.76 -2.85
C ILE A 153 1.21 6.01 -3.53
N ALA A 154 2.11 5.87 -4.51
CA ALA A 154 2.69 6.98 -5.26
C ALA A 154 1.61 7.75 -6.04
N ASP A 155 0.68 7.06 -6.71
CA ASP A 155 -0.42 7.75 -7.39
C ASP A 155 -1.44 8.35 -6.42
N TRP A 156 -1.71 7.71 -5.28
CA TRP A 156 -2.55 8.31 -4.24
C TRP A 156 -1.95 9.62 -3.70
N HIS A 157 -0.64 9.67 -3.45
CA HIS A 157 0.04 10.93 -3.09
C HIS A 157 0.02 11.96 -4.22
N ARG A 158 0.20 11.53 -5.48
CA ARG A 158 0.11 12.42 -6.66
C ARG A 158 -1.29 13.04 -6.79
N THR A 159 -2.34 12.24 -6.67
CA THR A 159 -3.73 12.68 -6.84
C THR A 159 -4.24 13.49 -5.65
N THR A 160 -3.85 13.17 -4.42
CA THR A 160 -4.21 13.97 -3.24
C THR A 160 -3.47 15.32 -3.17
N THR A 161 -2.20 15.40 -3.59
CA THR A 161 -1.47 16.68 -3.67
C THR A 161 -1.97 17.57 -4.81
N LEU A 162 -2.39 16.99 -5.95
CA LEU A 162 -3.07 17.73 -7.03
C LEU A 162 -4.53 18.11 -6.68
N GLY A 163 -5.16 17.39 -5.74
CA GLY A 163 -6.50 17.66 -5.22
C GLY A 163 -6.55 18.72 -4.12
N GLN A 164 -5.41 19.08 -3.51
CA GLN A 164 -5.30 20.31 -2.72
C GLN A 164 -5.51 21.52 -3.65
N PRO A 165 -6.28 22.54 -3.23
CA PRO A 165 -6.33 23.79 -3.99
C PRO A 165 -4.92 24.39 -4.00
N THR A 166 -4.30 24.44 -5.18
CA THR A 166 -2.96 25.02 -5.34
C THR A 166 -2.95 26.42 -4.70
N PRO A 167 -1.94 26.76 -3.86
CA PRO A 167 -1.83 28.09 -3.28
C PRO A 167 -1.93 29.09 -4.43
N LYS A 168 -2.93 29.98 -4.40
CA LYS A 168 -3.32 30.81 -5.55
C LYS A 168 -2.09 31.52 -6.09
N ILE A 169 -1.52 30.98 -7.18
CA ILE A 169 -0.37 31.58 -7.85
C ILE A 169 -0.91 32.85 -8.49
N ASN A 170 -0.78 33.96 -7.77
CA ASN A 170 -1.16 35.28 -8.24
C ASN A 170 -0.47 35.47 -9.58
N LYS A 171 -1.27 35.53 -10.65
CA LYS A 171 -0.78 35.55 -12.03
C LYS A 171 0.31 36.60 -12.14
N ILE A 172 1.52 36.20 -12.51
CA ILE A 172 2.60 37.13 -12.87
C ILE A 172 2.26 37.70 -14.25
N SER A 173 1.20 38.51 -14.28
CA SER A 173 0.64 39.21 -15.44
C SER A 173 1.50 40.45 -15.77
N GLY A 174 2.83 40.28 -15.72
CA GLY A 174 3.82 41.34 -15.91
C GLY A 174 4.42 41.38 -17.32
N VAL A 175 4.34 40.29 -18.09
CA VAL A 175 4.80 40.27 -19.48
C VAL A 175 3.69 40.75 -20.40
N GLN A 176 3.64 42.06 -20.65
CA GLN A 176 2.91 42.58 -21.81
C GLN A 176 3.60 42.07 -23.08
N GLN A 177 3.06 41.01 -23.69
CA GLN A 177 3.37 40.67 -25.08
C GLN A 177 2.85 41.80 -25.97
N LYS A 178 3.72 42.77 -26.24
CA LYS A 178 3.47 43.90 -27.13
C LYS A 178 3.03 43.36 -28.49
N LYS A 179 1.76 43.59 -28.85
CA LYS A 179 1.20 43.18 -30.15
C LYS A 179 2.04 43.78 -31.29
N ARG A 180 2.95 42.97 -31.82
CA ARG A 180 3.52 43.08 -33.15
C ARG A 180 3.11 41.81 -33.87
N ASP A 181 2.18 41.94 -34.79
CA ASP A 181 1.84 40.85 -35.69
C ASP A 181 3.12 40.43 -36.43
N PRO A 182 3.47 39.13 -36.48
CA PRO A 182 4.64 38.67 -37.20
C PRO A 182 4.40 38.87 -38.69
N ASN A 183 4.88 40.00 -39.23
CA ASN A 183 4.78 40.36 -40.64
C ASN A 183 5.67 39.41 -41.46
N TRP A 184 5.13 38.23 -41.75
CA TRP A 184 5.73 37.20 -42.58
C TRP A 184 5.78 37.71 -44.03
N LYS A 185 6.87 38.39 -44.37
CA LYS A 185 7.15 38.79 -45.76
C LYS A 185 7.38 37.54 -46.61
N LYS A 186 6.29 37.06 -47.22
CA LYS A 186 6.30 36.01 -48.25
C LYS A 186 7.38 36.37 -49.30
N GLY A 187 8.38 35.50 -49.45
CA GLY A 187 9.47 35.71 -50.41
C GLY A 187 8.93 35.84 -51.83
N LYS A 188 9.54 36.72 -52.63
CA LYS A 188 9.15 36.91 -54.04
C LYS A 188 9.54 35.69 -54.89
N GLY A 189 8.64 34.73 -55.01
CA GLY A 189 8.55 33.92 -56.23
C GLY A 189 8.14 34.83 -57.39
N LYS A 190 8.79 34.68 -58.55
CA LYS A 190 8.61 35.56 -59.71
C LYS A 190 7.55 34.98 -60.66
N ASP A 191 6.75 35.85 -61.25
CA ASP A 191 5.56 35.51 -62.04
C ASP A 191 5.87 34.87 -63.40
N ASN A 192 4.87 34.17 -63.96
CA ASN A 192 4.60 34.12 -65.42
C ASN A 192 3.17 33.60 -65.71
N THR A 193 2.29 34.53 -66.10
CA THR A 193 1.22 34.50 -67.15
C THR A 193 0.83 33.13 -67.75
N LYS A 194 -0.45 32.75 -67.92
CA LYS A 194 -1.57 33.49 -68.55
C LYS A 194 -3.00 33.08 -68.08
N SER A 195 -4.00 33.87 -68.47
CA SER A 195 -5.47 33.76 -68.29
C SER A 195 -6.11 32.65 -69.19
N ASP A 196 -7.39 32.24 -69.04
CA ASP A 196 -8.67 32.98 -69.27
C ASP A 196 -9.81 32.46 -68.34
N SER A 197 -10.66 33.31 -67.72
CA SER A 197 -12.01 33.77 -68.15
C SER A 197 -12.99 32.64 -68.60
N THR A 198 -14.26 32.54 -68.19
CA THR A 198 -15.21 33.38 -67.39
C THR A 198 -16.20 32.39 -66.66
N THR A 199 -17.28 32.65 -65.88
CA THR A 199 -18.24 33.75 -65.62
C THR A 199 -18.92 33.56 -64.23
N SER A 200 -19.62 34.57 -63.71
CA SER A 200 -20.68 34.47 -62.66
C SER A 200 -21.70 35.61 -62.88
N PRO A 201 -22.99 35.50 -62.46
CA PRO A 201 -23.36 36.03 -61.12
C PRO A 201 -24.64 35.44 -60.45
N SER A 202 -24.85 35.78 -59.16
CA SER A 202 -26.16 35.98 -58.47
C SER A 202 -27.17 34.82 -58.33
N SER A 203 -28.12 34.79 -57.38
CA SER A 203 -28.26 35.41 -56.04
C SER A 203 -29.54 34.94 -55.34
N SER A 204 -29.57 34.84 -54.01
CA SER A 204 -30.71 35.28 -53.17
C SER A 204 -30.35 35.29 -51.68
N SER A 205 -31.13 36.02 -50.87
CA SER A 205 -30.94 36.20 -49.42
C SER A 205 -32.30 36.23 -48.69
N ASN A 206 -32.29 36.37 -47.35
CA ASN A 206 -33.45 36.49 -46.44
C ASN A 206 -34.24 35.19 -46.17
N SER A 207 -34.88 34.97 -45.01
CA SER A 207 -34.87 35.72 -43.71
C SER A 207 -35.34 34.85 -42.53
N LYS A 208 -35.09 35.31 -41.30
CA LYS A 208 -35.53 34.70 -40.01
C LYS A 208 -37.06 34.78 -39.80
N SER A 209 -37.64 33.86 -39.03
CA SER A 209 -38.09 34.12 -37.63
C SER A 209 -38.82 32.94 -36.97
N SER A 210 -38.53 32.70 -35.67
CA SER A 210 -39.37 32.03 -34.67
C SER A 210 -38.57 31.86 -33.36
N SER A 211 -39.18 31.90 -32.17
CA SER A 211 -39.65 33.08 -31.43
C SER A 211 -40.19 32.62 -30.06
N GLY A 212 -39.57 33.06 -28.97
CA GLY A 212 -40.04 32.79 -27.60
C GLY A 212 -39.61 31.44 -27.00
N ARG A 213 -39.50 31.30 -25.66
CA ARG A 213 -39.52 32.32 -24.59
C ARG A 213 -38.50 31.94 -23.50
N LYS A 214 -37.87 32.94 -22.89
CA LYS A 214 -37.29 32.84 -21.53
C LYS A 214 -38.22 33.61 -20.59
N PHE A 215 -38.53 33.05 -19.42
CA PHE A 215 -39.07 33.81 -18.29
C PHE A 215 -38.04 33.86 -17.16
N ARG A 216 -38.07 34.92 -16.37
CA ARG A 216 -37.13 35.20 -15.29
C ARG A 216 -37.81 36.08 -14.23
N GLY A 217 -37.55 35.81 -12.96
CA GLY A 217 -38.01 36.63 -11.85
C GLY A 217 -39.46 36.39 -11.45
N GLY A 218 -39.71 36.37 -10.15
CA GLY A 218 -41.03 36.57 -9.56
C GLY A 218 -40.99 37.82 -8.68
N HIS A 219 -42.08 38.08 -7.96
CA HIS A 219 -42.08 38.92 -6.78
C HIS A 219 -43.15 38.43 -5.79
#